data_AF-A0A4Y8REW0-F1
#
_entry.id   AF-A0A4Y8REW0-F1
#
_cell.length_a   1.000
_cell.length_b   1.000
_cell.length_c   1.000
_cell.angle_alpha   90.00
_cell.angle_beta   90.00
_cell.angle_gamma   90.00
#
_symmetry.space_group_name_H-M   'P 1'
#
loop_
_entity.id
_entity.type
_entity.pdbx_description
1 polymer ?
#
loop_
_entity_poly.entity_id
_entity_poly.type
_entity_poly.pdbx_seq_one_letter_code
_entity_poly.pdbx_strand_id
1 'polypeptide(L)'
;MENAPSLIELLKRNASGDLEALRRQFPEAAKLFSTERMLGPEDESAIPTAENVSGSGGIQPGRPTPFPNRAAVIALIETSLNTIIAEMDALTQTIRKTMKQVSRTRFAGAIVATIAGGLTSILALKFPNEVVQAVTAFVAMLGGITTVTADQFERAPSGVRIASAEEYAKLVEARSKVELIELKIARDNIIAISRRDLYAMLDELNDYALTVKRLQLA
;
A
#
# COMPACT_ATOMS: atom_id res chain seq x y z
N MET A 1 12.35 -18.68 4.38
CA MET A 1 10.96 -18.26 4.68
C MET A 1 10.29 -18.03 3.34
N GLU A 2 9.46 -18.98 2.90
CA GLU A 2 8.65 -18.79 1.70
C GLU A 2 7.69 -17.62 1.94
N ASN A 3 7.84 -16.55 1.16
CA ASN A 3 6.89 -15.45 1.17
C ASN A 3 5.59 -15.99 0.58
N ALA A 4 4.66 -16.41 1.45
CA ALA A 4 3.29 -16.65 1.02
C ALA A 4 2.80 -15.40 0.24
N PRO A 5 2.05 -15.58 -0.86
CA PRO A 5 1.60 -14.46 -1.69
C PRO A 5 0.76 -13.52 -0.84
N SER A 6 1.31 -12.34 -0.56
CA SER A 6 0.72 -11.28 0.26
C SER A 6 -0.68 -10.91 -0.23
N LEU A 7 -0.92 -11.07 -1.53
CA LEU A 7 -2.22 -10.87 -2.17
C LEU A 7 -3.31 -11.80 -1.62
N ILE A 8 -3.05 -13.11 -1.59
CA ILE A 8 -4.05 -14.11 -1.14
C ILE A 8 -4.32 -13.95 0.35
N GLU A 9 -3.30 -13.62 1.14
CA GLU A 9 -3.49 -13.33 2.56
C GLU A 9 -4.33 -12.08 2.79
N LEU A 10 -4.11 -11.02 2.00
CA LEU A 10 -4.93 -9.81 2.05
C LEU A 10 -6.39 -10.13 1.72
N LEU A 11 -6.63 -10.89 0.64
CA LEU A 11 -7.97 -11.35 0.27
C LEU A 11 -8.61 -12.23 1.35
N LYS A 12 -7.87 -13.18 1.93
CA LYS A 12 -8.40 -14.02 3.03
C LYS A 12 -8.83 -13.17 4.24
N ARG A 13 -8.13 -12.06 4.51
CA ARG A 13 -8.43 -11.19 5.65
C ARG A 13 -9.63 -10.28 5.38
N ASN A 14 -9.71 -9.70 4.18
CA ASN A 14 -10.59 -8.57 3.90
C ASN A 14 -11.74 -8.92 2.94
N ALA A 15 -11.61 -9.98 2.15
CA ALA A 15 -12.53 -10.39 1.09
C ALA A 15 -12.67 -11.92 1.03
N SER A 16 -12.78 -12.58 2.20
CA SER A 16 -12.84 -14.05 2.29
C SER A 16 -14.02 -14.63 1.51
N GLY A 17 -15.17 -13.95 1.56
CA GLY A 17 -16.38 -14.32 0.81
C GLY A 17 -16.15 -14.31 -0.71
N ASP A 18 -15.48 -13.29 -1.23
CA ASP A 18 -15.18 -13.18 -2.67
C ASP A 18 -14.16 -14.23 -3.10
N LEU A 19 -13.14 -14.50 -2.27
CA LEU A 19 -12.17 -15.57 -2.53
C LEU A 19 -12.83 -16.96 -2.55
N GLU A 20 -13.80 -17.21 -1.66
CA GLU A 20 -14.59 -18.43 -1.69
C GLU A 20 -15.51 -18.50 -2.92
N ALA A 21 -16.12 -17.39 -3.32
CA ALA A 21 -16.93 -17.31 -4.54
C ALA A 21 -16.09 -17.66 -5.78
N LEU A 22 -14.88 -17.11 -5.89
CA LEU A 22 -13.93 -17.45 -6.97
C LEU A 22 -13.58 -18.94 -6.99
N ARG A 23 -13.33 -19.55 -5.83
CA ARG A 23 -13.04 -20.99 -5.73
C ARG A 23 -14.22 -21.87 -6.17
N ARG A 24 -15.45 -21.44 -5.87
CA ARG A 24 -16.67 -22.15 -6.31
C ARG A 24 -16.91 -21.97 -7.81
N GLN A 25 -16.64 -20.78 -8.33
CA GLN A 25 -16.83 -20.46 -9.75
C GLN A 25 -15.78 -21.14 -10.65
N PHE A 26 -14.54 -21.26 -10.17
CA PHE A 26 -13.43 -21.84 -10.94
C PHE A 26 -12.73 -22.96 -10.15
N PRO A 27 -13.37 -24.13 -9.98
CA PRO A 27 -12.82 -25.23 -9.18
C PRO A 27 -11.51 -25.76 -9.74
N GLU A 28 -11.36 -25.77 -11.08
CA GLU A 28 -10.13 -26.19 -11.76
C GLU A 28 -8.95 -25.24 -11.51
N ALA A 29 -9.23 -23.98 -11.14
CA ALA A 29 -8.23 -22.96 -10.81
C ALA A 29 -8.04 -22.80 -9.28
N ALA A 30 -8.59 -23.69 -8.45
CA ALA A 30 -8.52 -23.57 -6.99
C ALA A 30 -7.09 -23.41 -6.45
N LYS A 31 -6.10 -24.01 -7.12
CA LYS A 31 -4.67 -23.86 -6.78
C LYS A 31 -4.15 -22.42 -6.96
N LEU A 32 -4.67 -21.66 -7.93
CA LEU A 32 -4.30 -20.25 -8.12
C LEU A 32 -4.76 -19.36 -6.95
N PHE A 33 -5.82 -19.78 -6.26
CA PHE A 33 -6.41 -19.07 -5.12
C PHE A 33 -5.89 -19.58 -3.77
N SER A 34 -4.93 -20.50 -3.77
CA SER A 34 -4.25 -20.97 -2.57
C SER A 34 -2.96 -20.18 -2.34
N THR A 35 -2.43 -20.24 -1.13
CA THR A 35 -1.13 -19.64 -0.78
C THR A 35 0.04 -20.36 -1.44
N GLU A 36 -0.18 -21.54 -2.01
CA GLU A 36 0.78 -22.27 -2.85
C GLU A 36 0.64 -21.77 -4.29
N ARG A 37 0.91 -20.48 -4.52
CA ARG A 37 0.96 -19.99 -5.89
C ARG A 37 2.16 -20.66 -6.55
N MET A 38 1.91 -21.59 -7.47
CA MET A 38 2.91 -22.04 -8.45
C MET A 38 3.25 -20.87 -9.38
N LEU A 39 3.98 -19.89 -8.86
CA LEU A 39 4.84 -19.00 -9.64
C LEU A 39 6.18 -19.72 -9.88
N GLY A 40 6.12 -21.03 -10.16
CA GLY A 40 7.26 -21.71 -10.72
C GLY A 40 7.50 -21.14 -12.11
N PRO A 41 8.77 -21.01 -12.55
CA PRO A 41 9.12 -20.73 -13.95
C PRO A 41 8.76 -21.96 -14.80
N GLU A 42 7.50 -22.36 -14.83
CA GLU A 42 7.05 -23.42 -15.70
C GLU A 42 6.88 -22.81 -17.10
N ASP A 43 7.94 -22.99 -17.89
CA ASP A 43 8.00 -22.87 -19.35
C ASP A 43 8.19 -21.48 -19.98
N GLU A 44 9.08 -20.64 -19.42
CA GLU A 44 9.70 -19.58 -20.25
C GLU A 44 10.62 -20.17 -21.33
N SER A 45 11.08 -21.41 -21.17
CA SER A 45 11.81 -22.20 -22.17
C SER A 45 10.96 -22.70 -23.35
N ALA A 46 9.63 -22.57 -23.28
CA ALA A 46 8.73 -22.97 -24.37
C ALA A 46 8.22 -21.78 -25.20
N ILE A 47 8.80 -20.59 -25.03
CA ILE A 47 8.60 -19.48 -25.98
C ILE A 47 9.64 -19.66 -27.09
N PRO A 48 9.27 -20.12 -28.30
CA PRO A 48 10.21 -20.20 -29.41
C PRO A 48 10.71 -18.80 -29.72
N THR A 49 11.95 -18.52 -29.33
CA THR A 49 12.68 -17.32 -29.76
C THR A 49 12.77 -17.40 -31.29
N ALA A 50 12.38 -16.34 -31.99
CA ALA A 50 12.26 -16.29 -33.45
C ALA A 50 13.58 -16.48 -34.24
N GLU A 51 14.65 -16.92 -33.57
CA GLU A 51 16.00 -17.02 -34.12
C GLU A 51 16.38 -18.43 -34.61
N ASN A 52 15.52 -19.43 -34.42
CA ASN A 52 15.78 -20.82 -34.86
C ASN A 52 14.84 -21.29 -35.99
N VAL A 53 14.64 -20.47 -37.03
CA VAL A 53 13.92 -20.87 -38.25
C VAL A 53 14.89 -21.10 -39.40
N SER A 54 15.70 -22.15 -39.30
CA SER A 54 16.39 -22.77 -40.45
C SER A 54 16.67 -24.24 -40.14
N GLY A 55 15.59 -25.00 -40.00
CA GLY A 55 15.63 -26.44 -39.79
C GLY A 55 14.33 -27.06 -40.26
N SER A 56 14.34 -27.58 -41.49
CA SER A 56 13.29 -28.35 -42.12
C SER A 56 13.02 -29.65 -41.34
N GLY A 57 12.24 -29.57 -40.26
CA GLY A 57 11.69 -30.70 -39.53
C GLY A 57 10.29 -30.36 -39.08
N GLY A 58 9.30 -31.15 -39.52
CA GLY A 58 7.87 -30.85 -39.42
C GLY A 58 7.44 -30.35 -38.04
N ILE A 59 7.12 -29.06 -37.97
CA ILE A 59 6.42 -28.46 -36.85
C ILE A 59 5.00 -29.00 -36.92
N GLN A 60 4.68 -30.01 -36.11
CA GLN A 60 3.29 -30.20 -35.71
C GLN A 60 2.86 -28.88 -35.04
N PRO A 61 1.81 -28.20 -35.52
CA PRO A 61 1.28 -27.05 -34.82
C PRO A 61 0.85 -27.55 -33.43
N GLY A 62 1.70 -27.29 -32.44
CA GLY A 62 1.41 -27.60 -31.05
C GLY A 62 0.04 -27.01 -30.75
N ARG A 63 -0.92 -27.87 -30.44
CA ARG A 63 -2.22 -27.43 -29.94
C ARG A 63 -1.91 -26.41 -28.84
N PRO A 64 -2.40 -25.16 -28.92
CA PRO A 64 -2.29 -24.25 -27.79
C PRO A 64 -2.93 -24.99 -26.63
N THR A 65 -2.12 -25.41 -25.66
CA THR A 65 -2.64 -25.99 -24.42
C THR A 65 -3.61 -24.95 -23.89
N PRO A 66 -4.91 -25.27 -23.78
CA PRO A 66 -5.90 -24.30 -23.36
C PRO A 66 -5.42 -23.76 -22.02
N PHE A 67 -5.17 -22.45 -21.96
CA PHE A 67 -4.81 -21.75 -20.74
C PHE A 67 -5.85 -22.16 -19.70
N PRO A 68 -5.51 -22.97 -18.69
CA PRO A 68 -6.51 -23.39 -17.73
C PRO A 68 -6.86 -22.14 -16.93
N ASN A 69 -8.00 -21.55 -17.28
CA ASN A 69 -8.70 -20.49 -16.57
C ASN A 69 -8.13 -19.06 -16.68
N ARG A 70 -7.98 -18.55 -17.91
CA ARG A 70 -7.79 -17.10 -18.16
C ARG A 70 -8.85 -16.24 -17.42
N ALA A 71 -10.11 -16.68 -17.46
CA ALA A 71 -11.20 -16.04 -16.75
C ALA A 71 -11.00 -16.02 -15.23
N ALA A 72 -10.44 -17.07 -14.64
CA ALA A 72 -10.13 -17.11 -13.21
C ALA A 72 -9.02 -16.13 -12.83
N VAL A 73 -7.98 -15.99 -13.68
CA VAL A 73 -6.91 -15.02 -13.46
C VAL A 73 -7.45 -13.60 -13.51
N ILE A 74 -8.27 -13.27 -14.51
CA ILE A 74 -8.91 -11.94 -14.59
C ILE A 74 -9.80 -11.69 -13.37
N ALA A 75 -10.65 -12.64 -13.00
CA ALA A 75 -11.52 -12.49 -11.83
C ALA A 75 -10.72 -12.33 -10.52
N LEU A 76 -9.57 -13.01 -10.39
CA LEU A 76 -8.65 -12.80 -9.27
C LEU A 76 -8.06 -11.39 -9.27
N ILE A 77 -7.62 -10.90 -10.43
CA ILE A 77 -7.09 -9.55 -10.59
C ILE A 77 -8.17 -8.53 -10.20
N GLU A 78 -9.40 -8.65 -10.73
CA GLU A 78 -10.51 -7.74 -10.42
C GLU A 78 -10.85 -7.72 -8.93
N THR A 79 -10.96 -8.89 -8.31
CA THR A 79 -11.24 -9.01 -6.86
C THR A 79 -10.10 -8.40 -6.03
N SER A 80 -8.86 -8.61 -6.47
CA SER A 80 -7.65 -8.05 -5.86
C SER A 80 -7.60 -6.53 -5.99
N LEU A 81 -7.91 -5.98 -7.17
CA LEU A 81 -7.97 -4.55 -7.43
C LEU A 81 -8.97 -3.88 -6.48
N ASN A 82 -10.20 -4.40 -6.43
CA ASN A 82 -11.25 -3.86 -5.57
C ASN A 82 -10.82 -3.84 -4.10
N THR A 83 -10.22 -4.94 -3.63
CA THR A 83 -9.74 -5.05 -2.24
C THR A 83 -8.58 -4.09 -1.97
N ILE A 84 -7.57 -4.04 -2.84
CA ILE A 84 -6.40 -3.17 -2.67
C ILE A 84 -6.80 -1.70 -2.71
N ILE A 85 -7.68 -1.29 -3.63
CA ILE A 85 -8.17 0.09 -3.72
C ILE A 85 -8.90 0.47 -2.43
N ALA A 86 -9.82 -0.38 -1.95
CA ALA A 86 -10.54 -0.12 -0.70
C ALA A 86 -9.61 0.04 0.50
N GLU A 87 -8.57 -0.80 0.60
CA GLU A 87 -7.58 -0.72 1.67
C GLU A 87 -6.65 0.49 1.55
N MET A 88 -6.20 0.83 0.33
CA MET A 88 -5.44 2.05 0.07
C MET A 88 -6.25 3.29 0.45
N ASP A 89 -7.57 3.29 0.22
CA ASP A 89 -8.47 4.40 0.56
C ASP A 89 -8.63 4.55 2.08
N ALA A 90 -8.85 3.43 2.77
CA ALA A 90 -8.92 3.40 4.22
C ALA A 90 -7.61 3.88 4.87
N LEU A 91 -6.46 3.44 4.34
CA LEU A 91 -5.14 3.90 4.78
C LEU A 91 -4.94 5.39 4.50
N THR A 92 -5.28 5.86 3.30
CA THR A 92 -5.19 7.28 2.90
C THR A 92 -5.99 8.17 3.85
N GLN A 93 -7.22 7.76 4.21
CA GLN A 93 -8.05 8.49 5.16
C GLN A 93 -7.45 8.50 6.57
N THR A 94 -6.87 7.38 7.00
CA THR A 94 -6.22 7.25 8.30
C THR A 94 -5.00 8.16 8.39
N ILE A 95 -4.11 8.12 7.39
CA ILE A 95 -2.93 8.99 7.30
C ILE A 95 -3.33 10.46 7.33
N ARG A 96 -4.33 10.88 6.53
CA ARG A 96 -4.83 12.27 6.53
C ARG A 96 -5.35 12.71 7.90
N LYS A 97 -6.09 11.84 8.61
CA LYS A 97 -6.60 12.14 9.96
C LYS A 97 -5.44 12.34 10.95
N THR A 98 -4.44 11.45 10.93
CA THR A 98 -3.25 11.55 11.77
C THR A 98 -2.45 12.81 11.46
N MET A 99 -2.18 13.11 10.19
CA MET A 99 -1.50 14.35 9.79
C MET A 99 -2.24 15.60 10.27
N LYS A 100 -3.57 15.62 10.20
CA LYS A 100 -4.39 16.74 10.71
C LYS A 100 -4.27 16.89 12.23
N GLN A 101 -4.21 15.78 12.97
CA GLN A 101 -4.00 15.80 14.42
C GLN A 101 -2.62 16.33 14.77
N VAL A 102 -1.56 15.82 14.13
CA VAL A 102 -0.18 16.31 14.31
C VAL A 102 -0.10 17.81 14.03
N SER A 103 -0.67 18.27 12.92
CA SER A 103 -0.71 19.68 12.56
C SER A 103 -1.40 20.54 13.63
N ARG A 104 -2.53 20.09 14.16
CA ARG A 104 -3.24 20.77 15.26
C ARG A 104 -2.41 20.82 16.54
N THR A 105 -1.74 19.72 16.91
CA THR A 105 -0.88 19.66 18.10
C THR A 105 0.30 20.61 17.97
N ARG A 106 0.96 20.64 16.81
CA ARG A 106 2.05 21.60 16.52
C ARG A 106 1.57 23.05 16.56
N PHE A 107 0.39 23.32 15.99
CA PHE A 107 -0.19 24.66 16.02
C PHE A 107 -0.52 25.12 17.44
N ALA A 108 -1.09 24.24 18.28
CA ALA A 108 -1.32 24.53 19.69
C ALA A 108 -0.01 24.81 20.44
N GLY A 109 1.04 24.01 20.20
CA GLY A 109 2.37 24.26 20.75
C GLY A 109 2.95 25.61 20.32
N ALA A 110 2.79 25.98 19.05
CA ALA A 110 3.23 27.29 18.53
C ALA A 110 2.47 28.47 19.17
N ILE A 111 1.16 28.32 19.41
CA ILE A 111 0.37 29.32 20.13
C ILE A 111 0.89 29.48 21.56
N VAL A 112 1.07 28.36 22.29
CA VAL A 112 1.58 28.38 23.66
C VAL A 112 2.95 29.07 23.71
N ALA A 113 3.86 28.74 22.79
CA ALA A 113 5.16 29.38 22.69
C ALA A 113 5.09 30.89 22.41
N THR A 114 4.17 31.32 21.53
CA THR A 114 3.97 32.75 21.21
C THR A 114 3.44 33.52 22.42
N ILE A 115 2.44 32.98 23.11
CA ILE A 115 1.89 33.55 24.35
C ILE A 115 2.97 33.61 25.42
N ALA A 116 3.80 32.56 25.55
CA ALA A 116 4.93 32.52 26.47
C ALA A 116 5.92 33.66 26.26
N GLY A 117 6.32 33.91 25.00
CA GLY A 117 7.26 34.97 24.66
C GLY A 117 6.70 36.35 25.01
N GLY A 118 5.42 36.58 24.72
CA GLY A 118 4.71 37.80 25.09
C GLY A 118 4.62 37.99 26.60
N LEU A 119 4.18 36.96 27.34
CA LEU A 119 4.09 36.99 28.81
C LEU A 119 5.45 37.20 29.47
N THR A 120 6.49 36.52 28.99
CA THR A 120 7.86 36.67 29.51
C THR A 120 8.35 38.11 29.33
N SER A 121 8.07 38.71 28.16
CA SER A 121 8.45 40.10 27.87
C SER A 121 7.73 41.09 28.79
N ILE A 122 6.45 40.86 29.11
CA ILE A 122 5.68 41.69 30.04
C ILE A 122 6.15 41.50 31.49
N LEU A 123 6.38 40.25 31.91
CA LEU A 123 6.82 39.91 33.26
C LEU A 123 8.20 40.51 33.57
N ALA A 124 9.11 40.51 32.59
CA ALA A 124 10.43 41.12 32.72
C ALA A 124 10.40 42.62 33.04
N LEU A 125 9.30 43.32 32.76
CA LEU A 125 9.15 44.75 33.08
C LEU A 125 8.70 45.02 34.52
N LYS A 126 8.12 44.03 35.22
CA LYS A 126 7.45 44.25 36.51
C LYS A 126 7.87 43.32 37.64
N PHE A 127 8.52 42.19 37.35
CA PHE A 127 8.83 41.16 38.33
C PHE A 127 10.34 40.90 38.42
N PRO A 128 10.83 40.41 39.58
CA PRO A 128 12.23 40.05 39.75
C PRO A 128 12.62 38.87 38.84
N ASN A 129 13.91 38.81 38.51
CA ASN A 129 14.46 37.86 37.54
C ASN A 129 14.19 36.40 37.88
N GLU A 130 14.13 36.00 39.16
CA GLU A 130 13.87 34.60 39.52
C GLU A 130 12.47 34.14 39.11
N VAL A 131 11.46 35.00 39.28
CA VAL A 131 10.07 34.69 38.90
C VAL A 131 9.93 34.59 37.38
N VAL A 132 10.58 35.50 36.65
CA VAL A 132 10.59 35.47 35.18
C VAL A 132 11.25 34.18 34.69
N GLN A 133 12.43 33.82 35.22
CA GLN A 133 13.13 32.59 34.85
C GLN A 133 12.30 31.34 35.15
N ALA A 134 11.64 31.26 36.30
CA ALA A 134 10.79 30.11 36.65
C ALA A 134 9.61 29.96 35.68
N VAL A 135 8.93 31.06 35.35
CA VAL A 135 7.82 31.04 34.38
C VAL A 135 8.32 30.68 32.99
N THR A 136 9.43 31.26 32.52
CA THR A 136 10.01 30.94 31.21
C THR A 136 10.41 29.47 31.12
N ALA A 137 11.05 28.92 32.15
CA ALA A 137 11.43 27.51 32.20
C ALA A 137 10.21 26.58 32.17
N PHE A 138 9.16 26.91 32.92
CA PHE A 138 7.91 26.15 32.91
C PHE A 138 7.24 26.15 31.53
N VAL A 139 7.16 27.30 30.87
CA VAL A 139 6.53 27.36 29.55
C VAL A 139 7.40 26.72 28.46
N ALA A 140 8.73 26.83 28.57
CA ALA A 140 9.65 26.07 27.71
C ALA A 140 9.45 24.55 27.87
N MET A 141 9.22 24.07 29.09
CA MET A 141 8.90 22.67 29.36
C MET A 141 7.57 22.24 28.71
N LEU A 142 6.52 23.07 28.79
CA LEU A 142 5.25 22.81 28.08
C LEU A 142 5.45 22.77 26.56
N GLY A 143 6.24 23.69 26.01
CA GLY A 143 6.63 23.69 24.59
C GLY A 143 7.35 22.38 24.21
N GLY A 144 8.33 21.96 25.01
CA GLY A 144 9.03 20.68 24.83
C GLY A 144 8.10 19.48 24.84
N ILE A 145 7.15 19.42 25.80
CA ILE A 145 6.14 18.35 25.87
C ILE A 145 5.27 18.34 24.62
N THR A 146 4.83 19.51 24.13
CA THR A 146 4.01 19.57 22.90
C THR A 146 4.76 19.10 21.67
N THR A 147 6.06 19.41 21.54
CA THR A 147 6.91 18.92 20.45
C THR A 147 7.11 17.41 20.53
N VAL A 148 7.47 16.88 21.71
CA VAL A 148 7.62 15.43 21.91
C VAL A 148 6.31 14.70 21.62
N THR A 149 5.19 15.24 22.09
CA THR A 149 3.87 14.67 21.84
C THR A 149 3.52 14.69 20.34
N ALA A 150 3.81 15.78 19.64
CA ALA A 150 3.62 15.86 18.18
C ALA A 150 4.49 14.83 17.44
N ASP A 151 5.73 14.64 17.85
CA ASP A 151 6.64 13.66 17.25
C ASP A 151 6.22 12.21 17.54
N GLN A 152 5.63 11.96 18.72
CA GLN A 152 5.00 10.67 19.03
C GLN A 152 3.77 10.41 18.16
N PHE A 153 2.96 11.43 17.86
CA PHE A 153 1.83 11.30 16.94
C PHE A 153 2.25 11.15 15.47
N GLU A 154 3.46 11.57 15.10
CA GLU A 154 4.01 11.33 13.76
C GLU A 154 4.47 9.90 13.53
N ARG A 155 4.85 9.22 14.61
CA ARG A 155 5.32 7.84 14.58
C ARG A 155 4.15 6.92 14.87
N ALA A 156 4.05 5.87 14.09
CA ALA A 156 3.13 4.81 14.39
C ALA A 156 3.70 3.90 15.49
N PRO A 157 2.90 2.97 16.08
CA PRO A 157 3.36 2.11 17.17
C PRO A 157 4.63 1.31 16.83
N SER A 158 4.87 1.02 15.55
CA SER A 158 6.11 0.39 15.04
C SER A 158 7.35 1.30 15.06
N GLY A 159 7.20 2.60 15.31
CA GLY A 159 8.26 3.61 15.23
C GLY A 159 8.45 4.21 13.83
N VAL A 160 7.75 3.69 12.81
CA VAL A 160 7.80 4.22 11.43
C VAL A 160 6.98 5.51 11.33
N ARG A 161 7.51 6.51 10.60
CA ARG A 161 6.81 7.78 10.33
C ARG A 161 5.70 7.60 9.30
N ILE A 162 4.55 7.07 9.72
CA ILE A 162 3.36 6.91 8.86
C ILE A 162 2.74 8.24 8.47
N ALA A 163 2.77 9.23 9.37
CA ALA A 163 2.22 10.55 9.10
C ALA A 163 3.22 11.46 8.36
N SER A 164 3.98 10.93 7.41
CA SER A 164 4.83 11.73 6.54
C SER A 164 4.10 12.00 5.22
N ALA A 165 4.25 13.22 4.70
CA ALA A 165 3.75 13.55 3.36
C ALA A 165 4.33 12.63 2.27
N GLU A 166 5.50 12.03 2.54
CA GLU A 166 6.18 11.08 1.66
C GLU A 166 5.43 9.74 1.56
N GLU A 167 5.08 9.10 2.68
CA GLU A 167 4.32 7.83 2.66
C GLU A 167 2.91 8.04 2.07
N TYR A 168 2.29 9.18 2.36
CA TYR A 168 1.04 9.56 1.72
C TYR A 168 1.17 9.69 0.19
N ALA A 169 2.22 10.38 -0.29
CA ALA A 169 2.46 10.55 -1.72
C ALA A 169 2.73 9.20 -2.42
N LYS A 170 3.53 8.32 -1.80
CA LYS A 170 3.78 6.96 -2.29
C LYS A 170 2.49 6.15 -2.40
N LEU A 171 1.60 6.24 -1.41
CA LEU A 171 0.32 5.54 -1.42
C LEU A 171 -0.60 6.06 -2.54
N VAL A 172 -0.63 7.37 -2.77
CA VAL A 172 -1.39 7.98 -3.87
C VAL A 172 -0.83 7.57 -5.24
N GLU A 173 0.49 7.52 -5.39
CA GLU A 173 1.14 7.04 -6.62
C GLU A 173 0.83 5.56 -6.87
N ALA A 174 0.92 4.73 -5.82
CA ALA A 174 0.58 3.32 -5.90
C ALA A 174 -0.89 3.12 -6.32
N ARG A 175 -1.82 3.90 -5.75
CA ARG A 175 -3.23 3.90 -6.16
C ARG A 175 -3.40 4.18 -7.65
N SER A 176 -2.73 5.22 -8.17
CA SER A 176 -2.80 5.55 -9.59
C SER A 176 -2.32 4.40 -10.48
N LYS A 177 -1.26 3.68 -10.07
CA LYS A 177 -0.78 2.49 -10.79
C LYS A 177 -1.78 1.33 -10.74
N VAL A 178 -2.44 1.12 -9.62
CA VAL A 178 -3.51 0.12 -9.46
C VAL A 178 -4.71 0.46 -10.37
N GLU A 179 -5.11 1.73 -10.45
CA GLU A 179 -6.16 2.20 -11.37
C GLU A 179 -5.77 1.99 -12.84
N LEU A 180 -4.48 2.11 -13.19
CA LEU A 180 -4.02 1.78 -14.55
C LEU A 180 -4.15 0.29 -14.86
N ILE A 181 -3.94 -0.60 -13.89
CA ILE A 181 -4.18 -2.04 -14.06
C ILE A 181 -5.67 -2.31 -14.27
N GLU A 182 -6.54 -1.67 -13.47
CA GLU A 182 -7.99 -1.74 -13.64
C GLU A 182 -8.43 -1.31 -15.05
N LEU A 183 -7.92 -0.17 -15.53
CA LEU A 183 -8.19 0.30 -16.89
C LEU A 183 -7.69 -0.67 -17.96
N LYS A 184 -6.52 -1.31 -17.76
CA LYS A 184 -6.02 -2.34 -18.69
C LYS A 184 -6.98 -3.53 -18.73
N ILE A 185 -7.39 -4.06 -17.57
CA ILE A 185 -8.34 -5.18 -17.47
C ILE A 185 -9.70 -4.83 -18.08
N ALA A 186 -10.21 -3.62 -17.84
CA ALA A 186 -11.47 -3.15 -18.43
C ALA A 186 -11.44 -3.11 -19.97
N ARG A 187 -10.24 -2.95 -20.57
CA ARG A 187 -10.04 -2.96 -22.03
C ARG A 187 -9.83 -4.36 -22.61
N ASP A 188 -9.77 -5.40 -21.78
CA ASP A 188 -9.53 -6.78 -22.20
C ASP A 188 -10.59 -7.29 -23.19
N ASN A 189 -11.81 -6.78 -23.08
CA ASN A 189 -12.91 -7.05 -24.00
C ASN A 189 -12.70 -6.47 -25.42
N ILE A 190 -11.82 -5.47 -25.58
CA ILE A 190 -11.49 -4.85 -26.87
C ILE A 190 -10.18 -5.44 -27.41
N ILE A 191 -9.16 -5.50 -26.57
CA ILE A 191 -7.83 -6.02 -26.91
C ILE A 191 -7.46 -7.06 -25.86
N ALA A 192 -7.46 -8.33 -26.27
CA ALA A 192 -7.12 -9.43 -25.39
C ALA A 192 -5.70 -9.24 -24.82
N ILE A 193 -5.61 -9.13 -23.51
CA ILE A 193 -4.36 -9.01 -22.77
C ILE A 193 -3.61 -10.34 -22.86
N SER A 194 -2.29 -10.24 -23.05
CA SER A 194 -1.42 -11.41 -23.16
C SER A 194 -1.31 -12.14 -21.81
N ARG A 195 -1.02 -13.43 -21.85
CA ARG A 195 -0.75 -14.24 -20.65
C ARG A 195 0.30 -13.61 -19.76
N ARG A 196 1.41 -13.19 -20.37
CA ARG A 196 2.55 -12.59 -19.69
C ARG A 196 2.13 -11.33 -18.93
N ASP A 197 1.32 -10.48 -19.56
CA ASP A 197 0.85 -9.25 -18.94
C ASP A 197 -0.10 -9.51 -17.77
N LEU A 198 -0.98 -10.52 -17.86
CA LEU A 198 -1.86 -10.90 -16.73
C LEU A 198 -1.06 -11.37 -15.50
N TYR A 199 0.01 -12.15 -15.70
CA TYR A 199 0.88 -12.56 -14.58
C TYR A 199 1.69 -11.38 -14.04
N ALA A 200 2.22 -10.52 -14.90
CA ALA A 200 2.91 -9.31 -14.48
C ALA A 200 1.99 -8.41 -13.63
N MET A 201 0.73 -8.24 -14.02
CA MET A 201 -0.27 -7.51 -13.22
C MET A 201 -0.51 -8.16 -11.86
N LEU A 202 -0.65 -9.49 -11.80
CA LEU A 202 -0.81 -10.18 -10.52
C LEU A 202 0.40 -10.01 -9.60
N ASP A 203 1.61 -9.97 -10.16
CA ASP A 203 2.84 -9.80 -9.38
C ASP A 203 2.97 -8.35 -8.89
N GLU A 204 2.65 -7.36 -9.73
CA GLU A 204 2.53 -5.96 -9.32
C GLU A 204 1.49 -5.79 -8.19
N LEU A 205 0.31 -6.41 -8.31
CA LEU A 205 -0.72 -6.38 -7.25
C LEU A 205 -0.26 -7.06 -5.97
N ASN A 206 0.55 -8.12 -6.06
CA ASN A 206 1.12 -8.76 -4.89
C ASN A 206 2.10 -7.83 -4.14
N ASP A 207 2.91 -7.06 -4.87
CA ASP A 207 3.80 -6.05 -4.31
C ASP A 207 3.03 -4.88 -3.67
N TYR A 208 1.93 -4.43 -4.29
CA TYR A 208 1.04 -3.45 -3.68
C TYR A 208 0.35 -3.99 -2.43
N ALA A 209 -0.12 -5.24 -2.44
CA ALA A 209 -0.69 -5.88 -1.27
C ALA A 209 0.32 -5.97 -0.12
N LEU A 210 1.59 -6.28 -0.41
CA LEU A 210 2.67 -6.28 0.58
C LEU A 210 2.88 -4.89 1.17
N THR A 211 2.87 -3.85 0.32
CA THR A 211 3.02 -2.45 0.73
C THR A 211 1.88 -2.02 1.65
N VAL A 212 0.63 -2.33 1.28
CA VAL A 212 -0.56 -2.08 2.11
C VAL A 212 -0.44 -2.79 3.46
N LYS A 213 -0.07 -4.08 3.48
CA LYS A 213 0.11 -4.83 4.74
C LYS A 213 1.20 -4.21 5.63
N ARG A 214 2.32 -3.77 5.06
CA ARG A 214 3.39 -3.09 5.80
C ARG A 214 2.90 -1.79 6.43
N LEU A 215 2.14 -0.99 5.67
CA LEU A 215 1.57 0.27 6.17
C LEU A 215 0.48 0.06 7.22
N GLN A 216 -0.30 -1.04 7.14
CA GLN A 216 -1.30 -1.38 8.15
C GLN A 216 -0.70 -1.86 9.47
N LEU A 217 0.46 -2.51 9.44
CA LEU A 217 1.16 -3.00 10.63
C LEU A 217 1.99 -1.92 11.32
N ALA A 218 2.34 -0.87 10.57
CA ALA A 218 3.16 0.20 11.08
C ALA A 218 2.38 0.96 12.16
#